data_AF-A0A1F9LHX8-F1
#
_entry.id   AF-A0A1F9LHX8-F1
#
_cell.length_a   1.000
_cell.length_b   1.000
_cell.length_c   1.000
_cell.angle_alpha   90.00
_cell.angle_beta   90.00
_cell.angle_gamma   90.00
#
_symmetry.space_group_name_H-M   'P 1'
#
loop_
_entity.id
_entity.type
_entity.pdbx_description
1 polymer ?
#
loop_
_entity_poly.entity_id
_entity_poly.type
_entity_poly.pdbx_seq_one_letter_code
_entity_poly.pdbx_strand_id
1 'polypeptide(L)'
;MKKIALLLAFAGLFLSAQPVWPRCAPLIKEGRELLGKVKPAKVDGDKAKGLLDEAQKFLDAGNHVDGVKKANEALGLLKKK
;
A
#
# COMPACT_ATOMS: atom_id res chain seq x y z
N MET A 1 -21.64 -39.26 5.08
CA MET A 1 -21.68 -37.78 5.24
C MET A 1 -20.37 -37.16 5.78
N LYS A 2 -19.20 -37.81 5.65
CA LYS A 2 -17.93 -37.33 6.25
C LYS A 2 -16.89 -36.77 5.24
N LYS A 3 -17.22 -36.78 3.95
CA LYS A 3 -16.30 -36.39 2.85
C LYS A 3 -16.59 -35.02 2.23
N ILE A 4 -17.73 -34.40 2.57
CA ILE A 4 -18.14 -33.11 1.99
C ILE A 4 -17.55 -31.92 2.78
N ALA A 5 -17.29 -32.10 4.08
CA ALA A 5 -16.72 -31.05 4.92
C ALA A 5 -15.27 -30.69 4.58
N LEU A 6 -14.52 -31.58 3.91
CA LEU A 6 -13.12 -31.35 3.58
C LEU A 6 -12.93 -30.42 2.37
N LEU A 7 -13.92 -30.34 1.47
CA LEU A 7 -13.84 -29.52 0.26
C LEU A 7 -14.14 -28.03 0.51
N LEU A 8 -14.91 -27.70 1.55
CA LEU A 8 -15.24 -26.31 1.91
C LEU A 8 -14.10 -25.58 2.64
N ALA A 9 -13.15 -26.32 3.23
CA ALA A 9 -12.01 -25.72 3.92
C ALA A 9 -10.96 -25.12 2.96
N PHE A 10 -10.91 -25.57 1.71
CA PHE A 10 -9.96 -25.07 0.72
C PHE A 10 -10.43 -23.82 -0.03
N ALA A 11 -11.72 -23.51 -0.03
CA ALA A 11 -12.26 -22.33 -0.69
C ALA A 11 -12.02 -21.03 0.11
N GLY A 12 -11.73 -21.12 1.41
CA GLY A 12 -11.53 -19.96 2.29
C GLY A 12 -10.15 -19.31 2.21
N LEU A 13 -9.13 -20.01 1.72
CA LEU A 13 -7.75 -19.50 1.73
C LEU A 13 -7.41 -18.59 0.54
N PHE A 14 -8.26 -18.53 -0.48
CA PHE A 14 -8.06 -17.66 -1.65
C PHE A 14 -8.64 -16.25 -1.49
N LEU A 15 -9.46 -15.98 -0.47
CA LEU A 15 -10.09 -14.67 -0.29
C LEU A 15 -9.19 -13.61 0.38
N SER A 16 -8.07 -14.00 0.98
CA SER A 16 -7.16 -13.06 1.66
C SER A 16 -6.03 -12.53 0.77
N ALA A 17 -5.79 -13.15 -0.39
CA ALA A 17 -4.83 -12.67 -1.37
C ALA A 17 -5.51 -11.74 -2.39
N GLN A 18 -6.12 -10.65 -1.90
CA GLN A 18 -6.48 -9.55 -2.79
C GLN A 18 -5.19 -9.05 -3.45
N PRO A 19 -5.11 -8.97 -4.79
CA PRO A 19 -3.90 -8.46 -5.43
C PRO A 19 -3.65 -7.03 -4.92
N VAL A 20 -2.53 -6.84 -4.23
CA VAL A 20 -2.02 -5.52 -3.82
C VAL A 20 -1.49 -4.73 -5.02
N TRP A 21 -1.23 -5.44 -6.11
CA TRP A 21 -0.73 -4.93 -7.39
C TRP A 21 -1.52 -3.72 -7.96
N PRO A 22 -2.86 -3.78 -8.15
CA PRO A 22 -3.65 -2.66 -8.67
C PRO A 22 -3.69 -1.43 -7.75
N ARG A 23 -3.33 -1.58 -6.47
CA ARG A 23 -3.45 -0.52 -5.46
C ARG A 23 -2.16 0.26 -5.24
N CYS A 24 -1.01 -0.27 -5.66
CA CYS A 24 0.29 0.34 -5.41
C CYS A 24 0.45 1.71 -6.09
N ALA A 25 0.29 1.78 -7.41
CA ALA A 25 0.44 3.04 -8.16
C ALA A 25 -0.58 4.11 -7.74
N PRO A 26 -1.88 3.79 -7.55
CA PRO A 26 -2.84 4.75 -7.01
C PRO A 26 -2.46 5.34 -5.65
N LEU A 27 -1.96 4.53 -4.71
CA LEU A 27 -1.57 5.02 -3.37
C LEU A 27 -0.37 5.96 -3.44
N ILE A 28 0.61 5.67 -4.29
CA ILE A 28 1.76 6.55 -4.51
C ILE A 28 1.31 7.89 -5.09
N LYS A 29 0.43 7.86 -6.09
CA LYS A 29 -0.15 9.07 -6.69
C LYS A 29 -0.92 9.89 -5.66
N GLU A 30 -1.78 9.27 -4.88
CA GLU A 30 -2.53 9.92 -3.80
C GLU A 30 -1.58 10.59 -2.80
N GLY A 31 -0.52 9.91 -2.39
CA GLY A 31 0.48 10.46 -1.48
C GLY A 31 1.19 11.67 -2.06
N ARG A 32 1.58 11.65 -3.34
CA ARG A 32 2.21 12.80 -4.01
C ARG A 32 1.26 13.98 -4.14
N GLU A 33 0.00 13.72 -4.46
CA GLU A 33 -1.02 14.76 -4.50
C GLU A 33 -1.27 15.39 -3.12
N LEU A 34 -1.39 14.58 -2.08
CA LEU A 34 -1.54 15.05 -0.71
C LEU A 34 -0.32 15.87 -0.29
N LEU A 35 0.90 15.41 -0.59
CA LEU A 35 2.13 16.14 -0.26
C LEU A 35 2.20 17.53 -0.92
N GLY A 36 1.59 17.70 -2.10
CA GLY A 36 1.46 19.01 -2.76
C GLY A 36 0.31 19.87 -2.23
N LYS A 37 -0.72 19.26 -1.62
CA LYS A 37 -1.93 19.96 -1.11
C LYS A 37 -1.81 20.31 0.36
N VAL A 38 -1.33 19.39 1.19
CA VAL A 38 -1.14 19.59 2.63
C VAL A 38 0.20 20.28 2.87
N LYS A 39 0.27 21.15 3.89
CA LYS A 39 1.53 21.71 4.39
C LYS A 39 1.95 20.94 5.64
N PRO A 40 2.51 19.71 5.50
CA PRO A 40 3.01 18.98 6.64
C PRO A 40 4.14 19.73 7.33
N ALA A 41 4.48 19.34 8.57
CA ALA A 41 5.70 19.85 9.18
C ALA A 41 6.85 19.43 8.26
N LYS A 42 7.88 20.27 8.09
CA LYS A 42 8.94 20.02 7.11
C LYS A 42 9.52 18.60 7.22
N VAL A 43 9.76 18.14 8.45
CA VAL A 43 10.25 16.78 8.77
C VAL A 43 9.29 15.70 8.26
N ASP A 44 7.99 15.84 8.49
CA ASP A 44 6.99 14.86 8.02
C ASP A 44 6.81 14.89 6.51
N GLY A 45 6.90 16.07 5.89
CA GLY A 45 6.86 16.23 4.44
C GLY A 45 8.06 15.58 3.76
N ASP A 46 9.27 15.83 4.24
CA ASP A 46 10.49 15.24 3.70
C ASP A 46 10.49 13.71 3.88
N LYS A 47 10.02 13.22 5.04
CA LYS A 47 9.88 11.79 5.31
C LYS A 47 8.82 11.12 4.42
N ALA A 48 7.66 11.75 4.26
CA ALA A 48 6.60 11.24 3.39
C ALA A 48 7.06 11.20 1.93
N LYS A 49 7.80 12.23 1.47
CA LYS A 49 8.39 12.23 0.12
C LYS A 49 9.37 11.08 -0.07
N GLY A 50 10.30 10.88 0.87
CA GLY A 50 11.26 9.76 0.82
C GLY A 50 10.57 8.39 0.76
N LEU A 51 9.52 8.19 1.56
CA LEU A 51 8.72 6.95 1.54
C LEU A 51 7.99 6.73 0.20
N LEU A 52 7.47 7.79 -0.43
CA LEU A 52 6.84 7.69 -1.76
C LEU A 52 7.86 7.40 -2.87
N ASP A 53 9.09 7.88 -2.74
CA ASP A 53 10.18 7.57 -3.67
C ASP A 53 10.68 6.13 -3.50
N GLU A 54 10.76 5.61 -2.27
CA GLU A 54 10.98 4.18 -2.02
C GLU A 54 9.85 3.32 -2.57
N ALA A 55 8.60 3.72 -2.36
CA ALA A 55 7.43 3.02 -2.88
C ALA A 55 7.46 2.93 -4.42
N GLN A 56 7.88 3.99 -5.10
CA GLN A 56 8.04 4.00 -6.56
C GLN A 56 9.12 3.02 -7.01
N LYS A 57 10.28 2.97 -6.33
CA LYS A 57 11.33 1.98 -6.66
C LYS A 57 10.83 0.54 -6.54
N PHE A 58 10.04 0.25 -5.51
CA PHE A 58 9.44 -1.07 -5.34
C PHE A 58 8.39 -1.38 -6.42
N LEU A 59 7.57 -0.39 -6.81
CA LEU A 59 6.63 -0.50 -7.93
C LEU A 59 7.37 -0.81 -9.24
N ASP A 60 8.44 -0.07 -9.55
CA ASP A 60 9.24 -0.25 -10.76
C ASP A 60 9.95 -1.62 -10.78
N ALA A 61 10.28 -2.15 -9.60
CA ALA A 61 10.86 -3.49 -9.43
C ALA A 61 9.82 -4.64 -9.39
N GLY A 62 8.53 -4.34 -9.51
CA GLY A 62 7.45 -5.34 -9.41
C GLY A 62 7.19 -5.86 -7.98
N ASN A 63 7.78 -5.24 -6.95
CA ASN A 63 7.56 -5.59 -5.56
C ASN A 63 6.41 -4.75 -4.96
N HIS A 64 5.17 -5.15 -5.27
CA HIS A 64 3.98 -4.39 -4.88
C HIS A 64 3.69 -4.43 -3.38
N VAL A 65 4.15 -5.45 -2.67
CA VAL A 65 3.94 -5.59 -1.22
C VAL A 65 4.68 -4.49 -0.48
N ASP A 66 5.98 -4.34 -0.74
CA ASP A 66 6.78 -3.30 -0.10
C ASP A 66 6.41 -1.90 -0.62
N GLY A 67 6.07 -1.79 -1.92
CA GLY A 67 5.58 -0.54 -2.49
C GLY A 67 4.31 -0.02 -1.81
N VAL A 68 3.31 -0.89 -1.61
CA VAL A 68 2.07 -0.54 -0.91
C VAL A 68 2.33 -0.19 0.55
N LYS A 69 3.22 -0.93 1.24
CA LYS A 69 3.57 -0.66 2.63
C LYS A 69 4.15 0.75 2.79
N LYS A 70 5.15 1.10 1.97
CA LYS A 70 5.81 2.41 1.99
C LYS A 70 4.86 3.55 1.62
N ALA A 71 3.99 3.34 0.63
CA ALA A 71 2.99 4.34 0.25
C ALA A 71 1.99 4.60 1.40
N ASN A 72 1.54 3.57 2.11
CA ASN A 72 0.66 3.72 3.27
C ASN A 72 1.34 4.43 4.45
N GLU A 73 2.62 4.14 4.71
CA GLU A 73 3.41 4.86 5.72
C GLU A 73 3.48 6.35 5.41
N ALA A 74 3.72 6.72 4.14
CA ALA A 74 3.70 8.12 3.70
C ALA A 74 2.33 8.77 3.88
N LEU A 75 1.26 8.11 3.45
CA LEU A 75 -0.11 8.60 3.62
C LEU A 75 -0.47 8.78 5.11
N GLY A 76 0.01 7.90 5.98
CA GLY A 76 -0.17 8.02 7.43
C GLY A 76 0.46 9.27 8.02
N LEU A 77 1.60 9.73 7.49
CA LEU A 77 2.23 11.00 7.89
C LEU A 77 1.44 12.21 7.37
N LEU A 78 0.93 12.11 6.14
CA LEU A 78 0.22 13.22 5.48
C LEU A 78 -1.21 13.41 5.99
N LYS A 79 -1.90 12.32 6.34
CA LYS A 79 -3.30 12.33 6.84
C LYS A 79 -3.41 12.54 8.35
N LYS A 80 -2.31 12.44 9.11
CA LYS A 80 -2.29 12.70 10.57
C LYS A 80 -2.42 14.20 10.93
N LYS A 81 -2.81 15.05 9.99
CA LYS A 81 -2.88 16.50 10.15
C LYS A 81 -4.27 17.04 9.93
#